data_AF-A0A518IRV0-F1
#
_entry.id   AF-A0A518IRV0-F1
#
_cell.length_a   1.000
_cell.length_b   1.000
_cell.length_c   1.000
_cell.angle_alpha   90.00
_cell.angle_beta   90.00
_cell.angle_gamma   90.00
#
_symmetry.space_group_name_H-M   'P 1'
#
loop_
_entity.id
_entity.type
_entity.pdbx_description
1 polymer ?
#
loop_
_entity_poly.entity_id
_entity_poly.type
_entity_poly.pdbx_seq_one_letter_code
_entity_poly.pdbx_strand_id
1 'polypeptide(L)'
;MSIAIQCRSCKNQLQVTLKQAGKRVRCPGCQETVNVPYEADLEEIQRAAEAALSGSTEKIKIRCPGCKKVLQISAASAGKAVKCPGCTKIFKVPAAKA
;
A
#
# COMPACT_ATOMS: atom_id res chain seq x y z
N MET A 1 -27.31 -0.55 4.02
CA MET A 1 -25.84 -0.68 4.08
C MET A 1 -25.22 0.32 3.12
N SER A 2 -24.29 1.13 3.60
CA SER A 2 -23.54 2.10 2.80
C SER A 2 -22.08 1.68 2.73
N ILE A 3 -21.44 1.97 1.60
CA ILE A 3 -20.03 1.74 1.33
C ILE A 3 -19.35 3.10 1.18
N ALA A 4 -18.09 3.18 1.60
CA ALA A 4 -17.26 4.37 1.42
C ALA A 4 -16.42 4.22 0.14
N ILE A 5 -16.51 5.19 -0.77
CA ILE A 5 -15.71 5.23 -2.00
C ILE A 5 -14.94 6.55 -2.09
N GLN A 6 -13.73 6.53 -2.63
CA GLN A 6 -12.92 7.73 -2.78
C GLN A 6 -13.17 8.42 -4.13
N CYS A 7 -13.39 9.74 -4.11
CA CYS A 7 -13.46 10.55 -5.32
C CYS A 7 -12.09 10.61 -5.98
N ARG A 8 -11.98 10.30 -7.28
CA ARG A 8 -10.70 10.45 -8.01
C ARG A 8 -10.32 11.90 -8.30
N SER A 9 -11.29 12.81 -8.41
CA SER A 9 -11.03 14.24 -8.69
C SER A 9 -10.59 15.00 -7.43
N CYS A 10 -11.34 14.91 -6.32
CA CYS A 10 -11.05 15.68 -5.11
C CYS A 10 -10.50 14.87 -3.93
N LYS A 11 -10.34 13.54 -4.08
CA LYS A 11 -9.83 12.62 -3.04
C LYS A 11 -10.67 12.53 -1.76
N ASN A 12 -11.83 13.19 -1.70
CA ASN A 12 -12.77 13.04 -0.59
C ASN A 12 -13.42 11.66 -0.57
N GLN A 13 -13.82 11.23 0.62
CA GLN A 13 -14.54 9.98 0.85
C GLN A 13 -16.05 10.23 0.77
N LEU A 14 -16.73 9.56 -0.16
CA LEU A 14 -18.18 9.60 -0.31
C LEU A 14 -18.78 8.36 0.33
N GLN A 15 -19.90 8.53 1.03
CA GLN A 15 -20.76 7.41 1.40
C GLN A 15 -21.83 7.22 0.33
N VAL A 16 -21.88 6.02 -0.24
CA VAL A 16 -22.87 5.63 -1.24
C VAL A 16 -23.58 4.37 -0.79
N THR A 17 -24.81 4.16 -1.22
CA THR A 17 -25.59 2.97 -0.82
C THR A 17 -25.43 1.87 -1.85
N LEU A 18 -25.59 0.61 -1.47
CA LEU A 18 -25.58 -0.54 -2.40
C LEU A 18 -26.60 -0.38 -3.56
N LYS A 19 -27.74 0.30 -3.34
CA LYS A 19 -28.72 0.65 -4.39
C LYS A 19 -28.18 1.58 -5.49
N GLN A 20 -27.06 2.23 -5.21
CA GLN A 20 -26.35 3.12 -6.12
C GLN A 20 -25.15 2.43 -6.78
N ALA A 21 -24.87 1.15 -6.45
CA ALA A 21 -23.86 0.35 -7.11
C ALA A 21 -24.12 0.23 -8.62
N GLY A 22 -23.07 0.39 -9.43
CA GLY A 22 -23.17 0.45 -10.89
C GLY A 22 -23.81 1.73 -11.44
N LYS A 23 -24.18 2.69 -10.58
CA LYS A 23 -24.71 4.01 -11.00
C LYS A 23 -23.66 5.09 -10.84
N ARG A 24 -23.89 6.18 -11.57
CA ARG A 24 -23.10 7.42 -11.46
C ARG A 24 -23.73 8.36 -10.44
N VAL A 25 -22.95 8.80 -9.46
CA VAL A 25 -23.39 9.74 -8.42
C VAL A 25 -22.53 10.99 -8.45
N ARG A 26 -23.08 12.14 -8.02
CA ARG A 26 -22.30 13.37 -7.90
C ARG A 26 -21.55 13.44 -6.58
N CYS A 27 -20.30 13.85 -6.62
CA CYS A 27 -19.52 14.10 -5.41
C CYS A 27 -20.01 15.36 -4.69
N PRO A 28 -20.31 15.32 -3.38
CA PRO A 28 -20.73 16.50 -2.65
C PRO A 28 -19.61 17.54 -2.47
N GLY A 29 -18.34 17.14 -2.61
CA GLY A 29 -17.19 18.03 -2.44
C GLY A 29 -16.77 18.78 -3.71
N CYS A 30 -16.82 18.12 -4.88
CA CYS A 30 -16.34 18.71 -6.14
C CYS A 30 -17.38 18.69 -7.27
N GLN A 31 -18.58 18.17 -7.02
CA GLN A 31 -19.67 18.00 -8.00
C GLN A 31 -19.34 17.11 -9.20
N GLU A 32 -18.14 16.53 -9.24
CA GLU A 32 -17.72 15.56 -10.25
C GLU A 32 -18.59 14.31 -10.21
N THR A 33 -18.80 13.71 -11.37
CA THR A 33 -19.51 12.44 -11.50
C THR A 33 -18.57 11.29 -11.14
N VAL A 34 -18.87 10.58 -10.06
CA VAL A 34 -18.13 9.41 -9.57
C VAL A 34 -18.92 8.14 -9.91
N ASN A 35 -18.23 7.13 -10.44
CA ASN A 35 -18.84 5.83 -10.70
C ASN A 35 -18.78 4.96 -9.44
N VAL A 36 -19.91 4.38 -9.04
CA VAL A 36 -19.96 3.50 -7.88
C VAL A 36 -19.64 2.06 -8.33
N PRO A 37 -18.59 1.41 -7.79
CA PRO A 37 -18.25 0.04 -8.13
C PRO A 37 -19.39 -0.91 -7.73
N TYR A 38 -19.60 -1.95 -8.55
CA TYR A 38 -20.58 -2.99 -8.28
C TYR A 38 -20.04 -3.97 -7.24
N GLU A 39 -20.91 -4.54 -6.39
CA GLU A 39 -20.51 -5.40 -5.27
C GLU A 39 -19.68 -6.63 -5.69
N ALA A 40 -19.91 -7.17 -6.89
CA ALA A 40 -19.13 -8.29 -7.42
C ALA A 40 -17.66 -7.91 -7.72
N ASP A 41 -17.35 -6.62 -7.83
CA ASP A 41 -16.00 -6.11 -8.07
C ASP A 41 -15.26 -5.83 -6.74
N LEU A 42 -15.92 -5.90 -5.57
CA LEU A 42 -15.30 -5.55 -4.29
C LEU A 42 -14.21 -6.54 -3.87
N GLU A 43 -14.36 -7.84 -4.17
CA GLU A 43 -13.31 -8.84 -3.96
C GLU A 43 -12.12 -8.63 -4.91
N GLU A 44 -12.38 -8.17 -6.13
CA GLU A 44 -11.34 -7.91 -7.13
C GLU A 44 -10.62 -6.57 -6.86
N ILE A 45 -11.35 -5.56 -6.38
CA ILE A 45 -10.81 -4.29 -5.88
C ILE A 45 -10.02 -4.53 -4.59
N GLN A 46 -10.46 -5.41 -3.68
CA GLN A 46 -9.66 -5.79 -2.51
C GLN A 46 -8.38 -6.49 -2.94
N ARG A 47 -8.44 -7.44 -3.86
CA ARG A 47 -7.24 -8.09 -4.42
C ARG A 47 -6.31 -7.11 -5.14
N ALA A 48 -6.83 -6.14 -5.87
CA ALA A 48 -6.05 -5.11 -6.54
C ALA A 48 -5.48 -4.07 -5.57
N ALA A 49 -6.23 -3.71 -4.52
CA ALA A 49 -5.77 -2.82 -3.45
C ALA A 49 -4.73 -3.51 -2.57
N GLU A 50 -4.88 -4.81 -2.30
CA GLU A 50 -3.89 -5.64 -1.64
C GLU A 50 -2.66 -5.84 -2.52
N ALA A 51 -2.79 -5.99 -3.84
CA ALA A 51 -1.66 -6.02 -4.76
C ALA A 51 -0.93 -4.66 -4.82
N ALA A 52 -1.67 -3.55 -4.74
CA ALA A 52 -1.10 -2.20 -4.67
C ALA A 52 -0.46 -1.87 -3.32
N LEU A 53 -0.99 -2.39 -2.21
CA LEU A 53 -0.37 -2.33 -0.87
C LEU A 53 0.73 -3.39 -0.67
N SER A 54 0.75 -4.45 -1.48
CA SER A 54 1.83 -5.46 -1.55
C SER A 54 3.06 -4.93 -2.29
N GLY A 55 3.14 -3.61 -2.51
CA GLY A 55 4.40 -2.91 -2.69
C GLY A 55 5.28 -2.99 -1.43
N SER A 56 6.02 -4.08 -1.30
CA SER A 56 7.29 -4.20 -0.53
C SER A 56 7.23 -4.31 1.01
N THR A 57 6.51 -5.30 1.54
CA THR A 57 6.75 -5.81 2.91
C THR A 57 7.52 -7.13 2.94
N GLU A 58 8.24 -7.49 1.87
CA GLU A 58 9.20 -8.60 1.96
C GLU A 58 10.32 -8.20 2.91
N LYS A 59 10.46 -8.89 4.05
CA LYS A 59 11.55 -8.65 5.00
C LYS A 59 12.73 -9.53 4.59
N ILE A 60 13.82 -8.93 4.11
CA ILE A 60 15.05 -9.66 3.79
C ILE A 60 15.91 -9.83 5.04
N LYS A 61 16.57 -10.99 5.15
CA LYS A 61 17.56 -11.29 6.19
C LYS A 61 18.94 -10.94 5.66
N ILE A 62 19.59 -9.95 6.25
CA ILE A 62 20.97 -9.56 5.89
C ILE A 62 21.91 -9.73 7.06
N ARG A 63 23.18 -10.06 6.79
CA ARG A 63 24.22 -10.07 7.83
C ARG A 63 24.90 -8.72 7.88
N CYS A 64 25.03 -8.14 9.07
CA CYS A 64 25.79 -6.92 9.26
C CYS A 64 27.29 -7.18 9.06
N PRO A 65 28.02 -6.41 8.23
CA PRO A 65 29.46 -6.58 8.02
C PRO A 65 30.31 -6.20 9.24
N GLY A 66 29.76 -5.47 10.22
CA GLY A 66 30.47 -5.09 11.43
C GLY A 66 30.42 -6.15 12.53
N CYS A 67 29.21 -6.57 12.92
CA CYS A 67 29.01 -7.49 14.05
C CYS A 67 28.56 -8.90 13.65
N LYS A 68 28.43 -9.18 12.33
CA LYS A 68 27.95 -10.46 11.77
C LYS A 68 26.54 -10.88 12.20
N LYS A 69 25.80 -10.02 12.92
CA LYS A 69 24.43 -10.28 13.36
C LYS A 69 23.48 -10.29 12.15
N VAL A 70 22.52 -11.22 12.16
CA VAL A 70 21.45 -11.30 11.17
C VAL A 70 20.38 -10.26 11.53
N LEU A 71 20.04 -9.38 10.59
CA LEU A 71 19.02 -8.36 10.72
C LEU A 71 17.89 -8.65 9.72
N GLN A 72 16.65 -8.51 10.16
CA GLN A 72 15.50 -8.42 9.27
C GLN A 72 15.23 -6.96 8.94
N ILE A 73 15.27 -6.62 7.66
CA ILE A 73 14.96 -5.28 7.16
C ILE A 73 13.98 -5.40 5.99
N SER A 74 13.17 -4.38 5.77
CA SER A 74 12.25 -4.37 4.63
C SER A 74 13.02 -4.33 3.31
N ALA A 75 12.58 -5.07 2.30
CA ALA A 75 13.14 -5.10 0.95
C ALA A 75 13.10 -3.71 0.30
N ALA A 76 12.12 -2.88 0.67
CA ALA A 76 12.08 -1.46 0.32
C ALA A 76 13.34 -0.66 0.75
N SER A 77 14.08 -1.16 1.74
CA SER A 77 15.35 -0.58 2.22
C SER A 77 16.59 -1.16 1.53
N ALA A 78 16.42 -2.08 0.57
CA ALA A 78 17.49 -2.56 -0.29
C ALA A 78 18.18 -1.40 -1.03
N GLY A 79 19.51 -1.37 -1.04
CA GLY A 79 20.29 -0.29 -1.65
C GLY A 79 20.40 1.00 -0.82
N LYS A 80 19.67 1.13 0.31
CA LYS A 80 19.78 2.27 1.23
C LYS A 80 20.81 2.00 2.32
N ALA A 81 21.33 3.08 2.91
CA ALA A 81 22.18 3.01 4.10
C ALA A 81 21.30 2.78 5.33
N VAL A 82 21.53 1.68 6.05
CA VAL A 82 20.80 1.34 7.28
C VAL A 82 21.76 1.30 8.46
N LYS A 83 21.23 1.67 9.63
CA LYS A 83 21.94 1.62 10.90
C LYS A 83 21.73 0.24 11.54
N CYS A 84 22.81 -0.47 11.84
CA CYS A 84 22.71 -1.73 12.59
C CYS A 84 22.23 -1.48 14.03
N PRO A 85 21.17 -2.13 14.53
CA PRO A 85 20.75 -2.00 15.92
C PRO A 85 21.67 -2.74 16.91
N GLY A 86 22.56 -3.63 16.43
CA GLY A 86 23.48 -4.39 17.27
C GLY A 86 24.82 -3.69 17.51
N CYS A 87 25.39 -3.04 16.50
CA CYS A 87 26.69 -2.38 16.60
C CYS A 87 26.69 -0.92 16.15
N THR A 88 25.52 -0.37 15.85
CA THR A 88 25.33 1.06 15.51
C THR A 88 26.00 1.48 14.19
N LYS A 89 26.70 0.57 13.51
CA LYS A 89 27.40 0.81 12.25
C LYS A 89 26.41 1.04 11.11
N ILE A 90 26.66 2.08 10.33
CA ILE A 90 25.91 2.40 9.12
C ILE A 90 26.55 1.64 7.96
N PHE A 91 25.75 0.87 7.23
CA PHE A 91 26.22 0.14 6.05
C PHE A 91 25.12 0.09 4.99
N LYS A 92 25.52 -0.05 3.72
CA LYS A 92 24.58 -0.15 2.61
C LYS A 92 24.02 -1.56 2.53
N VAL A 93 22.70 -1.67 2.45
CA VAL A 93 22.03 -2.95 2.28
C VAL A 93 22.30 -3.46 0.87
N PRO A 94 22.91 -4.65 0.70
CA PRO A 94 22.96 -5.26 -0.61
C PRO A 94 21.53 -5.60 -1.02
N ALA A 95 21.10 -5.14 -2.20
CA ALA A 95 19.85 -5.61 -2.79
C ALA A 95 20.03 -7.10 -3.06
N ALA A 96 19.52 -7.94 -2.17
CA ALA A 96 19.48 -9.38 -2.38
C ALA A 96 18.45 -9.62 -3.50
N LYS A 97 18.89 -9.47 -4.75
CA LYS A 97 18.27 -10.15 -5.87
C LYS A 97 18.78 -11.58 -5.82
N ALA A 98 17.93 -12.50 -5.40
CA ALA A 98 18.01 -13.91 -5.70
C ALA A 98 16.58 -14.42 -5.81
#